data_AF-A0A6A7SMS6-F1
#
_entry.id   AF-A0A6A7SMS6-F1
#
_cell.length_a   1.000
_cell.length_b   1.000
_cell.length_c   1.000
_cell.angle_alpha   90.00
_cell.angle_beta   90.00
_cell.angle_gamma   90.00
#
_symmetry.space_group_name_H-M   'P 1'
#
loop_
_entity.id
_entity.type
_entity.pdbx_description
1 polymer ?
#
loop_
_entity_poly.entity_id
_entity_poly.type
_entity_poly.pdbx_seq_one_letter_code
_entity_poly.pdbx_strand_id
1 'polypeptide(L)'
;MINEFARQVGDQRRLDYLYLLTVADIRGTDPKLWNSWREALLRELYELTKRAIRRGLGNPIDGDELVRETQQQARRRLREQGLHHMTVRSIWRHFTPDYFLRYSAEEIAWHTAAIHAHRGEDAPLVLIDPESPRGGTEVFVYTRDRDNIFALTVSALDQLRLNIQDARIITTENGYTLDSYLVLEDDGHPISGHDRGAEIAGHVADSLATPDRLPEPSARTLPRRLRHFSTESQVNFSEEPHNERTAMELITGDQPGLLAQVGYTFARCGIRVQNAKISTIGERAEDVFFITGPDNAPLTAAEQHELRTALLEIVDDDADIMARADGV
;
A
#
# COMPACT_ATOMS: atom_id res chain seq x y z
N MET A 1 5.90 -0.86 -17.73
CA MET A 1 5.82 -2.21 -17.14
C MET A 1 4.86 -3.16 -17.89
N ILE A 2 3.53 -3.01 -17.86
CA ILE A 2 2.60 -4.01 -18.48
C ILE A 2 2.87 -4.24 -19.98
N ASN A 3 3.07 -3.20 -20.78
CA ASN A 3 3.38 -3.37 -22.22
C ASN A 3 4.73 -4.06 -22.46
N GLU A 4 5.71 -3.84 -21.58
CA GLU A 4 7.01 -4.49 -21.66
C GLU A 4 6.89 -5.97 -21.33
N PHE A 5 6.20 -6.30 -20.24
CA PHE A 5 5.88 -7.69 -19.88
C PHE A 5 5.07 -8.37 -20.98
N ALA A 6 4.05 -7.71 -21.53
CA ALA A 6 3.25 -8.22 -22.66
C ALA A 6 4.11 -8.52 -23.90
N ARG A 7 5.11 -7.67 -24.21
CA ARG A 7 6.08 -7.92 -25.28
C ARG A 7 6.98 -9.13 -24.98
N GLN A 8 7.42 -9.30 -23.74
CA GLN A 8 8.22 -10.45 -23.33
C GLN A 8 7.42 -11.77 -23.40
N VAL A 9 6.15 -11.74 -23.00
CA VAL A 9 5.24 -12.89 -23.04
C VAL A 9 4.87 -13.25 -24.48
N GLY A 10 4.58 -12.25 -25.32
CA GLY A 10 4.33 -12.41 -26.75
C GLY A 10 2.86 -12.69 -27.10
N ASP A 11 2.34 -13.86 -26.73
CA ASP A 11 0.97 -14.29 -27.07
C ASP A 11 0.13 -14.75 -25.87
N GLN A 12 -1.20 -14.77 -26.05
CA GLN A 12 -2.14 -15.09 -24.97
C GLN A 12 -2.00 -16.54 -24.48
N ARG A 13 -1.67 -17.50 -25.35
CA ARG A 13 -1.53 -18.91 -24.94
C ARG A 13 -0.33 -19.08 -24.02
N ARG A 14 0.78 -18.40 -24.30
CA ARG A 14 1.94 -18.37 -23.40
C ARG A 14 1.61 -17.68 -22.08
N LEU A 15 0.85 -16.59 -22.10
CA LEU A 15 0.37 -15.92 -20.88
C LEU A 15 -0.48 -16.88 -20.02
N ASP A 16 -1.42 -17.61 -20.63
CA ASP A 16 -2.30 -18.56 -19.95
C ASP A 16 -1.49 -19.68 -19.27
N TYR A 17 -0.47 -20.22 -19.95
CA TYR A 17 0.40 -21.26 -19.37
C TYR A 17 1.31 -20.73 -18.27
N LEU A 18 1.89 -19.53 -18.42
CA LEU A 18 2.71 -18.91 -17.37
C LEU A 18 1.87 -18.70 -16.10
N TYR A 19 0.66 -18.15 -16.24
CA TYR A 19 -0.24 -17.96 -15.11
C TYR A 19 -0.56 -19.28 -14.39
N LEU A 20 -0.98 -20.31 -15.13
CA LEU A 20 -1.30 -21.61 -14.52
C LEU A 20 -0.09 -22.27 -13.85
N LEU A 21 1.09 -22.19 -14.48
CA LEU A 21 2.33 -22.72 -13.90
C LEU A 21 2.70 -21.99 -12.61
N THR A 22 2.66 -20.66 -12.60
CA THR A 22 2.94 -19.85 -11.40
C THR A 22 1.98 -20.17 -10.26
N VAL A 23 0.68 -20.28 -10.55
CA VAL A 23 -0.31 -20.64 -9.52
C VAL A 23 -0.06 -22.05 -8.97
N ALA A 24 0.24 -23.02 -9.84
CA ALA A 24 0.52 -24.39 -9.44
C ALA A 24 1.80 -24.49 -8.59
N ASP A 25 2.85 -23.75 -8.96
CA ASP A 25 4.13 -23.74 -8.27
C ASP A 25 4.03 -23.10 -6.87
N ILE A 26 3.40 -21.92 -6.75
CA ILE A 26 3.22 -21.25 -5.46
C ILE A 26 2.37 -22.11 -4.51
N ARG A 27 1.25 -22.65 -5.01
CA ARG A 27 0.38 -23.53 -4.19
C ARG A 27 1.05 -24.86 -3.84
N GLY A 28 1.99 -25.33 -4.66
CA GLY A 28 2.71 -26.58 -4.45
C GLY A 28 3.91 -26.48 -3.50
N THR A 29 4.49 -25.30 -3.33
CA THR A 29 5.71 -25.07 -2.53
C THR A 29 5.41 -24.76 -1.07
N ASP A 30 4.57 -23.76 -0.79
CA ASP A 30 4.10 -23.44 0.56
C ASP A 30 2.67 -22.88 0.52
N PRO A 31 1.68 -23.59 1.11
CA PRO A 31 0.30 -23.12 1.17
C PRO A 31 0.14 -21.74 1.81
N LYS A 32 1.04 -21.33 2.72
CA LYS A 32 1.01 -20.02 3.37
C LYS A 32 1.41 -18.89 2.43
N LEU A 33 2.16 -19.19 1.37
CA LEU A 33 2.51 -18.19 0.37
C LEU A 33 1.33 -17.83 -0.54
N TRP A 34 0.25 -18.63 -0.57
CA TRP A 34 -0.93 -18.30 -1.36
C TRP A 34 -2.02 -17.68 -0.47
N ASN A 35 -2.18 -16.36 -0.54
CA ASN A 35 -3.26 -15.62 0.13
C ASN A 35 -4.14 -14.89 -0.91
N SER A 36 -5.25 -14.29 -0.43
CA SER A 36 -6.21 -13.59 -1.29
C SER A 36 -5.57 -12.42 -2.05
N TRP A 37 -4.60 -11.74 -1.45
CA TRP A 37 -3.92 -10.59 -2.05
C TRP A 37 -3.03 -11.01 -3.21
N ARG A 38 -2.21 -12.05 -3.03
CA ARG A 38 -1.36 -12.61 -4.11
C ARG A 38 -2.22 -13.16 -5.26
N GLU A 39 -3.35 -13.78 -4.95
CA GLU A 39 -4.31 -14.19 -5.98
C GLU A 39 -4.80 -12.99 -6.80
N ALA A 40 -5.23 -11.92 -6.12
CA ALA A 40 -5.72 -10.71 -6.78
C ALA A 40 -4.63 -10.03 -7.63
N LEU A 41 -3.39 -9.92 -7.14
CA LEU A 41 -2.28 -9.35 -7.88
C LEU A 41 -1.93 -10.14 -9.15
N LEU A 42 -1.82 -11.47 -9.04
CA LEU A 42 -1.51 -12.32 -10.20
C LEU A 42 -2.64 -12.27 -11.24
N ARG A 43 -3.89 -12.24 -10.77
CA ARG A 43 -5.07 -12.09 -11.63
C ARG A 43 -5.10 -10.73 -12.32
N GLU A 44 -4.79 -9.66 -11.61
CA GLU A 44 -4.71 -8.30 -12.16
C GLU A 44 -3.62 -8.22 -13.24
N LEU A 45 -2.40 -8.68 -12.94
CA LEU A 45 -1.31 -8.75 -13.91
C LEU A 45 -1.70 -9.53 -15.16
N TYR A 46 -2.33 -10.69 -14.98
CA TYR A 46 -2.83 -11.52 -16.08
C TYR A 46 -3.85 -10.78 -16.95
N GLU A 47 -4.89 -10.19 -16.37
CA GLU A 47 -5.95 -9.52 -17.12
C GLU A 47 -5.46 -8.25 -17.83
N LEU A 48 -4.59 -7.45 -17.19
CA LEU A 48 -3.98 -6.27 -17.80
C LEU A 48 -3.09 -6.66 -18.98
N THR A 49 -2.27 -7.70 -18.82
CA THR A 49 -1.38 -8.19 -19.89
C THR A 49 -2.18 -8.77 -21.05
N LYS A 50 -3.21 -9.55 -20.76
CA LYS A 50 -4.13 -10.11 -21.76
C LYS A 50 -4.83 -9.02 -22.56
N ARG A 51 -5.27 -7.95 -21.90
CA ARG A 51 -5.86 -6.77 -22.56
C ARG A 51 -4.84 -6.09 -23.49
N ALA A 52 -3.61 -5.89 -23.03
CA ALA A 52 -2.54 -5.31 -23.85
C ALA A 52 -2.23 -6.16 -25.09
N ILE A 53 -2.14 -7.49 -24.96
CA ILE A 53 -1.92 -8.40 -26.09
C ILE A 53 -3.07 -8.32 -27.10
N ARG A 54 -4.33 -8.32 -26.63
CA ARG A 54 -5.52 -8.25 -27.50
C ARG A 54 -5.65 -6.94 -28.26
N ARG A 55 -5.25 -5.82 -27.65
CA ARG A 55 -5.26 -4.48 -28.27
C ARG A 55 -4.15 -4.32 -29.32
N GLY A 56 -3.11 -5.16 -29.25
CA GLY A 56 -1.93 -5.11 -30.09
C GLY A 56 -0.79 -4.31 -29.41
N LEU A 57 0.40 -4.91 -29.36
CA LEU A 57 1.58 -4.41 -28.61
C LEU A 57 2.17 -3.08 -29.13
N GLY A 58 1.64 -2.56 -30.25
CA GLY A 58 1.99 -1.27 -30.84
C GLY A 58 1.09 -0.11 -30.42
N ASN A 59 0.03 -0.36 -29.65
CA ASN A 59 -0.90 0.67 -29.18
C ASN A 59 -0.92 0.73 -27.64
N PRO A 60 0.07 1.39 -27.01
CA PRO A 60 0.10 1.52 -25.56
C PRO A 60 -1.17 2.24 -25.07
N ILE A 61 -1.74 1.78 -23.95
CA ILE A 61 -2.91 2.40 -23.34
C ILE A 61 -2.55 3.84 -22.96
N ASP A 62 -3.28 4.80 -23.52
CA ASP A 62 -3.19 6.21 -23.16
C ASP A 62 -3.72 6.39 -21.73
N GLY A 63 -2.91 6.97 -20.84
CA GLY A 63 -3.30 7.22 -19.45
C GLY A 63 -4.55 8.09 -19.37
N ASP A 64 -4.69 9.07 -20.26
CA ASP A 64 -5.86 9.95 -20.28
C ASP A 64 -7.12 9.21 -20.74
N GLU A 65 -6.99 8.24 -21.65
CA GLU A 65 -8.08 7.37 -22.05
C GLU A 65 -8.54 6.51 -20.87
N LEU A 66 -7.61 5.90 -20.14
CA LEU A 66 -7.92 5.10 -18.96
C LEU A 66 -8.61 5.93 -17.87
N VAL A 67 -8.10 7.14 -17.59
CA VAL A 67 -8.72 8.06 -16.63
C VAL A 67 -10.16 8.38 -17.04
N ARG A 68 -10.41 8.71 -18.32
CA ARG A 68 -11.75 9.01 -18.83
C ARG A 68 -12.68 7.81 -18.71
N GLU A 69 -12.22 6.61 -19.07
CA GLU A 69 -12.99 5.38 -18.96
C GLU A 69 -13.37 5.06 -17.51
N THR A 70 -12.40 5.10 -16.59
CA THR A 70 -12.62 4.84 -15.17
C THR A 70 -13.59 5.86 -14.57
N GLN A 71 -13.40 7.15 -14.86
CA GLN A 71 -14.31 8.22 -14.43
C GLN A 71 -15.75 8.00 -14.94
N GLN A 72 -15.92 7.59 -16.20
CA GLN A 72 -17.23 7.33 -16.77
C GLN A 72 -17.92 6.14 -16.08
N GLN A 73 -17.18 5.06 -15.83
CA GLN A 73 -17.70 3.89 -15.14
C GLN A 73 -18.07 4.18 -13.68
N ALA A 74 -17.26 4.96 -12.97
CA ALA A 74 -17.55 5.38 -11.60
C ALA A 74 -18.78 6.30 -11.54
N ARG A 75 -18.90 7.27 -12.46
CA ARG A 75 -20.10 8.14 -12.57
C ARG A 75 -21.38 7.34 -12.79
N ARG A 76 -21.33 6.27 -13.59
CA ARG A 76 -22.49 5.41 -13.83
C ARG A 76 -22.96 4.76 -12.51
N ARG A 77 -22.04 4.16 -11.75
CA ARG A 77 -22.32 3.56 -10.44
C ARG A 77 -22.86 4.57 -9.44
N LEU A 78 -22.24 5.75 -9.34
CA LEU A 78 -22.68 6.83 -8.45
C LEU A 78 -24.08 7.33 -8.80
N ARG A 79 -24.41 7.41 -10.09
CA ARG A 79 -25.77 7.79 -10.54
C ARG A 79 -26.80 6.73 -10.16
N GLU A 80 -26.47 5.45 -10.24
CA GLU A 80 -27.34 4.35 -9.79
C GLU A 80 -27.58 4.41 -8.27
N GLN A 81 -26.61 4.89 -7.49
CA GLN A 81 -26.74 5.18 -6.06
C GLN A 81 -27.46 6.51 -5.75
N GLY A 82 -27.91 7.26 -6.78
CA GLY A 82 -28.65 8.50 -6.62
C GLY A 82 -27.81 9.77 -6.46
N LEU A 83 -26.48 9.70 -6.60
CA LEU A 83 -25.63 10.90 -6.53
C LEU A 83 -25.71 11.72 -7.82
N HIS A 84 -25.99 13.02 -7.67
CA HIS A 84 -26.11 13.94 -8.79
C HIS A 84 -24.74 14.27 -9.42
N HIS A 85 -24.68 14.37 -10.74
CA HIS A 85 -23.43 14.56 -11.49
C HIS A 85 -22.63 15.81 -11.09
N MET A 86 -23.31 16.90 -10.68
CA MET A 86 -22.64 18.12 -10.20
C MET A 86 -21.93 17.92 -8.86
N THR A 87 -22.50 17.10 -7.97
CA THR A 87 -21.88 16.74 -6.69
C THR A 87 -20.59 15.96 -6.95
N VAL A 88 -20.66 14.94 -7.81
CA VAL A 88 -19.49 14.14 -8.21
C VAL A 88 -18.41 15.02 -8.82
N ARG A 89 -18.78 15.93 -9.73
CA ARG A 89 -17.85 16.90 -10.33
C ARG A 89 -17.19 17.81 -9.30
N SER A 90 -17.94 18.25 -8.28
CA SER A 90 -17.40 19.11 -7.22
C SER A 90 -16.35 18.39 -6.38
N ILE A 91 -16.59 17.12 -6.01
CA ILE A 91 -15.67 16.30 -5.22
C ILE A 91 -14.40 16.03 -6.04
N TRP A 92 -14.55 15.57 -7.29
CA TRP A 92 -13.42 15.20 -8.14
C TRP A 92 -12.61 16.37 -8.68
N ARG A 93 -13.07 17.62 -8.46
CA ARG A 93 -12.38 18.82 -8.98
C ARG A 93 -10.91 18.90 -8.56
N HIS A 94 -10.61 18.39 -7.37
CA HIS A 94 -9.27 18.48 -6.76
C HIS A 94 -8.51 17.14 -6.77
N PHE A 95 -9.10 16.11 -7.38
CA PHE A 95 -8.47 14.79 -7.48
C PHE A 95 -7.54 14.76 -8.69
N THR A 96 -6.36 14.18 -8.52
CA THR A 96 -5.35 14.08 -9.57
C THR A 96 -5.63 12.90 -10.51
N PRO A 97 -5.11 12.89 -11.75
CA PRO A 97 -5.22 11.74 -12.65
C PRO A 97 -4.69 10.43 -12.05
N ASP A 98 -3.65 10.51 -11.21
CA ASP A 98 -3.04 9.36 -10.53
C ASP A 98 -4.06 8.56 -9.70
N TYR A 99 -5.02 9.25 -9.05
CA TYR A 99 -6.13 8.60 -8.35
C TYR A 99 -6.95 7.70 -9.27
N PHE A 100 -7.35 8.21 -10.44
CA PHE A 100 -8.20 7.48 -11.39
C PHE A 100 -7.45 6.36 -12.14
N LEU A 101 -6.12 6.39 -12.12
CA LEU A 101 -5.26 5.33 -12.66
C LEU A 101 -5.04 4.20 -11.68
N ARG A 102 -5.02 4.49 -10.37
CA ARG A 102 -4.69 3.51 -9.32
C ARG A 102 -5.90 2.82 -8.71
N TYR A 103 -7.07 3.45 -8.75
CA TYR A 103 -8.30 2.92 -8.19
C TYR A 103 -9.26 2.47 -9.29
N SER A 104 -9.96 1.37 -9.04
CA SER A 104 -11.04 0.88 -9.89
C SER A 104 -12.25 1.80 -9.82
N ALA A 105 -13.12 1.70 -10.83
CA ALA A 105 -14.37 2.47 -10.86
C ALA A 105 -15.33 2.14 -9.69
N GLU A 106 -15.15 1.00 -9.03
CA GLU A 106 -15.92 0.56 -7.87
C GLU A 106 -15.41 1.23 -6.59
N GLU A 107 -14.10 1.13 -6.31
CA GLU A 107 -13.42 1.85 -5.22
C GLU A 107 -13.72 3.36 -5.31
N ILE A 108 -13.59 3.94 -6.51
CA ILE A 108 -13.85 5.38 -6.71
C ILE A 108 -15.29 5.76 -6.39
N ALA A 109 -16.26 4.93 -6.77
CA ALA A 109 -17.66 5.18 -6.44
C ALA A 109 -17.91 5.09 -4.93
N TRP A 110 -17.33 4.07 -4.28
CA TRP A 110 -17.40 3.89 -2.83
C TRP A 110 -16.80 5.08 -2.06
N HIS A 111 -15.56 5.46 -2.37
CA HIS A 111 -14.89 6.62 -1.76
C HIS A 111 -15.70 7.91 -1.98
N THR A 112 -16.17 8.15 -3.20
CA THR A 112 -16.89 9.39 -3.54
C THR A 112 -18.23 9.49 -2.79
N ALA A 113 -18.96 8.39 -2.68
CA ALA A 113 -20.23 8.35 -1.94
C ALA A 113 -20.02 8.64 -0.44
N ALA A 114 -18.97 8.05 0.14
CA ALA A 114 -18.62 8.27 1.54
C ALA A 114 -18.14 9.71 1.81
N ILE A 115 -17.27 10.26 0.96
CA ILE A 115 -16.82 11.65 1.06
C ILE A 115 -18.00 12.62 0.95
N HIS A 116 -18.97 12.33 0.07
CA HIS A 116 -20.19 13.14 -0.02
C HIS A 116 -21.04 13.10 1.26
N ALA A 117 -21.15 11.92 1.89
CA ALA A 117 -21.92 11.73 3.11
C ALA A 117 -21.22 12.28 4.35
N HIS A 118 -19.89 12.44 4.31
CA HIS A 118 -19.09 12.96 5.41
C HIS A 118 -19.36 14.44 5.64
N ARG A 119 -19.84 14.79 6.83
CA ARG A 119 -20.25 16.16 7.20
C ARG A 119 -19.28 16.89 8.12
N GLY A 120 -18.26 16.20 8.62
CA GLY A 120 -17.24 16.81 9.47
C GLY A 120 -16.14 17.43 8.62
N GLU A 121 -16.14 18.75 8.45
CA GLU A 121 -15.24 19.46 7.52
C GLU A 121 -13.74 19.27 7.82
N ASP A 122 -13.35 18.73 8.99
CA ASP A 122 -11.94 18.46 9.34
C ASP A 122 -11.69 17.11 10.06
N ALA A 123 -12.73 16.28 10.25
CA ALA A 123 -12.56 14.98 10.92
C ALA A 123 -12.05 13.93 9.93
N PRO A 124 -11.09 13.06 10.32
CA PRO A 124 -10.70 11.93 9.48
C PRO A 124 -11.90 11.04 9.16
N LEU A 125 -12.10 10.74 7.87
CA LEU A 125 -13.03 9.72 7.40
C LEU A 125 -12.26 8.42 7.23
N VAL A 126 -12.65 7.38 7.96
CA VAL A 126 -12.06 6.04 7.81
C VAL A 126 -13.16 5.06 7.39
N LEU A 127 -12.93 4.33 6.31
CA LEU A 127 -13.85 3.33 5.77
C LEU A 127 -13.17 1.96 5.74
N ILE A 128 -13.95 0.92 5.98
CA ILE A 128 -13.52 -0.47 5.87
C ILE A 128 -14.31 -1.15 4.76
N ASP A 129 -13.62 -1.74 3.80
CA ASP A 129 -14.20 -2.66 2.82
C ASP A 129 -13.56 -4.05 3.00
N PRO A 130 -14.25 -5.02 3.66
CA PRO A 130 -13.72 -6.35 3.86
C PRO A 130 -13.68 -7.19 2.56
N GLU A 131 -14.39 -6.77 1.51
CA GLU A 131 -14.51 -7.49 0.24
C GLU A 131 -13.77 -6.80 -0.90
N SER A 132 -12.68 -6.08 -0.59
CA SER A 132 -11.92 -5.33 -1.59
C SER A 132 -11.51 -6.24 -2.75
N PRO A 133 -11.68 -5.80 -4.02
CA PRO A 133 -11.32 -6.58 -5.20
C PRO A 133 -9.82 -6.89 -5.28
N ARG A 134 -9.02 -6.25 -4.42
CA ARG A 134 -7.58 -6.39 -4.29
C ARG A 134 -7.15 -7.56 -3.39
N GLY A 135 -8.11 -8.33 -2.88
CA GLY A 135 -7.83 -9.58 -2.16
C GLY A 135 -7.45 -9.38 -0.70
N GLY A 136 -8.16 -8.53 0.02
CA GLY A 136 -7.97 -8.27 1.44
C GLY A 136 -9.02 -7.31 1.95
N THR A 137 -8.82 -6.79 3.16
CA THR A 137 -9.65 -5.71 3.67
C THR A 137 -8.99 -4.38 3.35
N GLU A 138 -9.73 -3.47 2.71
CA GLU A 138 -9.25 -2.12 2.45
C GLU A 138 -9.65 -1.19 3.58
N VAL A 139 -8.65 -0.55 4.17
CA VAL A 139 -8.80 0.57 5.11
C VAL A 139 -8.55 1.84 4.32
N PHE A 140 -9.60 2.58 4.01
CA PHE A 140 -9.52 3.85 3.30
C PHE A 140 -9.55 5.01 4.30
N VAL A 141 -8.64 5.97 4.14
CA VAL A 141 -8.49 7.16 4.97
C VAL A 141 -8.61 8.40 4.08
N TYR A 142 -9.55 9.28 4.42
CA TYR A 142 -9.67 10.61 3.84
C TYR A 142 -9.58 11.67 4.94
N THR A 143 -8.50 12.46 4.92
CA THR A 143 -8.23 13.49 5.93
C THR A 143 -7.40 14.62 5.34
N ARG A 144 -7.29 15.73 6.07
CA ARG A 144 -6.44 16.86 5.68
C ARG A 144 -4.97 16.41 5.71
N ASP A 145 -4.27 16.66 4.61
CA ASP A 145 -2.85 16.31 4.48
C ASP A 145 -2.03 17.08 5.51
N ARG A 146 -1.24 16.32 6.28
CA ARG A 146 -0.39 16.76 7.37
C ARG A 146 0.74 15.76 7.51
N ASP A 147 1.78 16.15 8.24
CA ASP A 147 2.91 15.25 8.46
C ASP A 147 2.45 13.98 9.20
N ASN A 148 3.15 12.88 8.93
CA ASN A 148 3.06 11.62 9.68
C ASN A 148 1.77 10.79 9.50
N ILE A 149 0.85 11.14 8.59
CA ILE A 149 -0.39 10.34 8.36
C ILE A 149 -0.07 8.86 8.12
N PHE A 150 0.91 8.59 7.26
CA PHE A 150 1.37 7.22 6.98
C PHE A 150 1.83 6.50 8.26
N ALA A 151 2.75 7.12 9.02
CA ALA A 151 3.29 6.54 10.24
C ALA A 151 2.20 6.30 11.31
N LEU A 152 1.27 7.24 11.48
CA LEU A 152 0.15 7.15 12.42
C LEU A 152 -0.81 6.01 12.03
N THR A 153 -1.11 5.88 10.74
CA THR A 153 -2.03 4.86 10.24
C THR A 153 -1.42 3.47 10.38
N VAL A 154 -0.18 3.29 9.92
CA VAL A 154 0.56 2.03 10.05
C VAL A 154 0.70 1.62 11.52
N SER A 155 1.03 2.56 12.40
CA SER A 155 1.16 2.27 13.84
C SER A 155 -0.18 1.86 14.46
N ALA A 156 -1.29 2.50 14.07
CA ALA A 156 -2.62 2.14 14.53
C ALA A 156 -3.02 0.74 14.06
N LEU A 157 -2.72 0.39 12.80
CA LEU A 157 -3.00 -0.94 12.25
C LEU A 157 -2.12 -2.04 12.89
N ASP A 158 -0.83 -1.76 13.15
CA ASP A 158 0.05 -2.69 13.87
C ASP A 158 -0.40 -2.96 15.31
N GLN A 159 -0.91 -1.93 16.01
CA GLN A 159 -1.48 -2.08 17.36
C GLN A 159 -2.68 -3.03 17.38
N LEU A 160 -3.42 -3.10 16.28
CA LEU A 160 -4.53 -4.04 16.08
C LEU A 160 -4.09 -5.39 15.52
N ARG A 161 -2.78 -5.62 15.31
CA ARG A 161 -2.19 -6.85 14.74
C ARG A 161 -2.67 -7.14 13.31
N LEU A 162 -2.77 -6.10 12.50
CA LEU A 162 -3.11 -6.24 11.09
C LEU A 162 -1.84 -6.21 10.23
N ASN A 163 -1.76 -7.15 9.29
CA ASN A 163 -0.66 -7.24 8.35
C ASN A 163 -0.99 -6.42 7.10
N ILE A 164 -0.31 -5.28 6.93
CA ILE A 164 -0.44 -4.46 5.72
C ILE A 164 0.31 -5.15 4.58
N GLN A 165 -0.37 -5.34 3.45
CA GLN A 165 0.21 -5.91 2.21
C GLN A 165 0.53 -4.82 1.19
N ASP A 166 -0.22 -3.71 1.24
CA ASP A 166 -0.13 -2.64 0.27
C ASP A 166 -0.61 -1.32 0.87
N ALA A 167 0.04 -0.22 0.52
CA ALA A 167 -0.44 1.12 0.81
C ALA A 167 -0.39 2.00 -0.44
N ARG A 168 -1.48 2.69 -0.76
CA ARG A 168 -1.56 3.72 -1.82
C ARG A 168 -1.83 5.05 -1.15
N ILE A 169 -0.97 6.03 -1.34
CA ILE A 169 -1.08 7.36 -0.74
C ILE A 169 -1.31 8.38 -1.86
N ILE A 170 -2.42 9.11 -1.82
CA ILE A 170 -2.76 10.08 -2.87
C ILE A 170 -3.10 11.43 -2.27
N THR A 171 -2.20 12.38 -2.44
CA THR A 171 -2.44 13.77 -2.09
C THR A 171 -3.25 14.49 -3.19
N THR A 172 -4.27 15.22 -2.77
CA THR A 172 -5.14 16.04 -3.62
C THR A 172 -4.66 17.49 -3.70
N GLU A 173 -5.13 18.22 -4.69
CA GLU A 173 -4.76 19.62 -4.90
C GLU A 173 -5.32 20.56 -3.80
N ASN A 174 -6.33 20.13 -3.06
CA ASN A 174 -6.93 20.91 -1.97
C ASN A 174 -6.38 20.58 -0.58
N GLY A 175 -5.22 19.91 -0.49
CA GLY A 175 -4.55 19.63 0.78
C GLY A 175 -5.24 18.54 1.62
N TYR A 176 -5.85 17.55 0.95
CA TYR A 176 -6.33 16.30 1.54
C TYR A 176 -5.52 15.12 1.02
N THR A 177 -5.54 14.01 1.75
CA THR A 177 -5.02 12.73 1.27
C THR A 177 -6.13 11.68 1.16
N LEU A 178 -6.00 10.77 0.20
CA LEU A 178 -6.86 9.61 -0.05
C LEU A 178 -5.99 8.36 0.03
N ASP A 179 -5.83 7.83 1.23
CA ASP A 179 -4.91 6.73 1.49
C ASP A 179 -5.69 5.41 1.60
N SER A 180 -5.23 4.38 0.92
CA SER A 180 -5.79 3.03 1.03
C SER A 180 -4.72 2.06 1.47
N TYR A 181 -5.01 1.34 2.56
CA TYR A 181 -4.17 0.26 3.08
C TYR A 181 -4.91 -1.05 2.89
N LEU A 182 -4.29 -2.00 2.19
CA LEU A 182 -4.82 -3.36 2.11
C LEU A 182 -4.23 -4.18 3.24
N VAL A 183 -5.10 -4.68 4.12
CA VAL A 183 -4.72 -5.42 5.32
C VAL A 183 -5.32 -6.81 5.35
N LEU A 184 -4.64 -7.71 6.04
CA LEU A 184 -5.08 -9.06 6.37
C LEU A 184 -4.92 -9.30 7.87
N GLU A 185 -5.70 -10.24 8.40
CA GLU A 185 -5.49 -10.79 9.74
C GLU A 185 -4.21 -11.67 9.76
N ASP A 186 -3.76 -12.09 10.94
CA ASP A 186 -2.58 -12.95 11.13
C ASP A 186 -2.70 -14.32 10.43
N ASP A 187 -3.92 -14.78 10.16
CA ASP A 187 -4.18 -16.02 9.42
C ASP A 187 -4.18 -15.83 7.89
N GLY A 188 -3.96 -14.60 7.41
CA GLY A 188 -3.92 -14.25 5.99
C GLY A 188 -5.29 -14.08 5.34
N HIS A 189 -6.38 -14.09 6.12
CA HIS A 189 -7.72 -13.83 5.63
C HIS A 189 -8.12 -12.35 5.76
N PRO A 190 -9.09 -11.88 4.95
CA PRO A 190 -9.73 -10.59 5.18
C PRO A 190 -10.40 -10.54 6.55
N ILE A 191 -10.48 -9.33 7.11
CA ILE A 191 -11.15 -9.06 8.38
C ILE A 191 -12.61 -9.50 8.28
N SER A 192 -13.02 -10.32 9.24
CA SER A 192 -14.37 -10.87 9.32
C SER A 192 -15.13 -10.25 10.48
N GLY A 193 -16.38 -9.82 10.22
CA GLY A 193 -17.29 -9.29 11.23
C GLY A 193 -17.35 -7.77 11.28
N HIS A 194 -18.57 -7.24 11.34
CA HIS A 194 -18.83 -5.80 11.31
C HIS A 194 -18.22 -5.06 12.52
N ASP A 195 -18.28 -5.66 13.71
CA ASP A 195 -17.76 -5.04 14.94
C ASP A 195 -16.25 -4.80 14.87
N ARG A 196 -15.51 -5.72 14.25
CA ARG A 196 -14.06 -5.60 14.04
C ARG A 196 -13.72 -4.48 13.06
N GLY A 197 -14.48 -4.35 11.97
CA GLY A 197 -14.32 -3.24 11.04
C GLY A 197 -14.56 -1.88 11.71
N ALA A 198 -15.61 -1.76 12.52
CA ALA A 198 -15.91 -0.53 13.26
C ALA A 198 -14.82 -0.18 14.29
N GLU A 199 -14.28 -1.19 14.99
CA GLU A 199 -13.14 -1.04 15.90
C GLU A 199 -11.92 -0.47 15.18
N ILE A 200 -11.56 -1.02 14.03
CA ILE A 200 -10.42 -0.56 13.23
C ILE A 200 -10.63 0.87 12.75
N ALA A 201 -11.80 1.17 12.20
CA ALA A 201 -12.13 2.51 11.73
C ALA A 201 -12.02 3.55 12.85
N GLY A 202 -12.56 3.23 14.05
CA GLY A 202 -12.48 4.09 15.22
C GLY A 202 -11.04 4.32 15.68
N HIS A 203 -10.25 3.26 15.84
CA HIS A 203 -8.87 3.35 16.31
C HIS A 203 -7.97 4.15 15.36
N VAL A 204 -8.11 3.95 14.04
CA VAL A 204 -7.38 4.72 13.02
C VAL A 204 -7.83 6.19 13.04
N ALA A 205 -9.13 6.46 13.13
CA ALA A 205 -9.63 7.83 13.18
C ALA A 205 -9.13 8.58 14.43
N ASP A 206 -9.11 7.93 15.59
CA ASP A 206 -8.62 8.49 16.85
C ASP A 206 -7.11 8.78 16.80
N SER A 207 -6.34 7.87 16.20
CA SER A 207 -4.89 8.08 15.95
C SER A 207 -4.65 9.31 15.08
N LEU A 208 -5.42 9.48 14.00
CA LEU A 208 -5.30 10.61 13.08
C LEU A 208 -5.86 11.94 13.62
N ALA A 209 -6.78 11.87 14.59
CA ALA A 209 -7.28 13.06 15.28
C ALA A 209 -6.23 13.71 16.18
N THR A 210 -5.16 12.98 16.54
CA THR A 210 -4.13 13.43 17.49
C THR A 210 -2.72 13.44 16.83
N PRO A 211 -2.50 14.23 15.77
CA PRO A 211 -1.35 14.06 14.88
C PRO A 211 0.00 14.46 15.48
N ASP A 212 0.02 15.27 16.53
CA ASP A 212 1.25 15.87 17.09
C ASP A 212 2.13 14.86 17.85
N ARG A 213 1.61 13.64 18.09
CA ARG A 213 2.34 12.59 18.79
C ARG A 213 2.52 11.39 17.88
N LEU A 214 3.67 11.36 17.20
CA LEU A 214 4.18 10.11 16.62
C LEU A 214 4.35 9.09 17.74
N PRO A 215 3.60 7.96 17.74
CA PRO A 215 3.84 6.91 18.71
C PRO A 215 5.20 6.29 18.40
N GLU A 216 6.10 6.28 19.38
CA GLU A 216 7.31 5.47 19.27
C GLU A 216 6.87 4.00 19.14
N PRO A 217 7.35 3.28 18.10
CA PRO A 217 7.06 1.87 17.95
C PRO A 217 7.49 1.14 19.22
N SER A 218 6.57 0.38 19.83
CA SER A 218 6.95 -0.49 20.95
C SER A 218 7.83 -1.62 20.41
N ALA A 219 9.06 -1.76 20.90
CA ALA A 219 9.89 -2.93 20.62
C ALA A 219 9.16 -4.19 21.13
N ARG A 220 8.43 -4.88 20.24
CA ARG A 220 7.76 -6.13 20.59
C ARG A 220 8.81 -7.22 20.67
N THR A 221 8.89 -7.91 21.80
CA THR A 221 9.88 -8.99 22.00
C THR A 221 9.71 -10.08 20.94
N LEU A 222 10.72 -10.27 20.10
CA LEU A 222 10.73 -11.31 19.07
C LEU A 222 10.59 -12.71 19.67
N PRO A 223 9.72 -13.57 19.08
CA PRO A 223 9.69 -14.99 19.40
C PRO A 223 11.08 -15.64 19.21
N ARG A 224 11.53 -16.43 20.20
CA ARG A 224 12.85 -17.09 20.23
C ARG A 224 13.28 -17.82 18.95
N ARG A 225 12.34 -18.26 18.09
CA ARG A 225 12.62 -19.00 16.84
C ARG A 225 13.22 -18.14 15.73
N LEU A 226 12.93 -16.83 15.72
CA LEU A 226 13.45 -15.88 14.72
C LEU A 226 14.93 -15.52 14.96
N ARG A 227 15.47 -15.78 16.16
CA ARG A 227 16.86 -15.46 16.55
C ARG A 227 17.93 -16.29 15.82
N HIS A 228 17.55 -17.34 15.09
CA HIS A 228 18.47 -18.25 14.41
C HIS A 228 18.56 -18.05 12.89
N PHE A 229 17.81 -17.10 12.33
CA PHE A 229 17.87 -16.72 10.92
C PHE A 229 18.30 -15.26 10.83
N SER A 230 19.60 -15.02 10.62
CA SER A 230 20.12 -13.67 10.38
C SER A 230 20.01 -13.34 8.89
N THR A 231 18.87 -12.80 8.46
CA THR A 231 18.84 -12.10 7.18
C THR A 231 19.64 -10.82 7.33
N GLU A 232 20.68 -10.62 6.51
CA GLU A 232 21.43 -9.37 6.49
C GLU A 232 20.51 -8.25 5.97
N SER A 233 20.34 -7.20 6.78
CA SER A 233 19.53 -6.04 6.45
C SER A 233 20.13 -5.27 5.27
N GLN A 234 19.33 -5.04 4.23
CA GLN A 234 19.77 -4.30 3.05
C GLN A 234 18.73 -3.23 2.69
N VAL A 235 19.23 -2.04 2.34
CA VAL A 235 18.41 -0.94 1.82
C VAL A 235 18.98 -0.51 0.47
N ASN A 236 18.21 -0.67 -0.59
CA ASN A 236 18.59 -0.32 -1.95
C ASN A 236 17.71 0.83 -2.46
N PHE A 237 18.28 1.70 -3.29
CA PHE A 237 17.54 2.78 -3.94
C PHE A 237 17.69 2.70 -5.45
N SER A 238 16.62 3.08 -6.15
CA SER A 238 16.60 3.26 -7.60
C SER A 238 15.69 4.44 -7.93
N GLU A 239 16.00 5.16 -9.00
CA GLU A 239 15.15 6.23 -9.50
C GLU A 239 14.06 5.64 -10.39
N GLU A 240 12.82 6.16 -10.30
CA GLU A 240 11.78 5.92 -11.29
C GLU A 240 11.66 7.13 -12.24
N PRO A 241 12.24 7.09 -13.45
CA PRO A 241 12.28 8.23 -14.34
C PRO A 241 10.90 8.71 -14.80
N HIS A 242 9.90 7.82 -14.77
CA HIS A 242 8.55 8.10 -15.27
C HIS A 242 7.64 8.74 -14.24
N ASN A 243 7.92 8.60 -12.94
CA ASN A 243 7.02 9.00 -11.86
C ASN A 243 7.60 10.09 -10.95
N GLU A 244 8.82 10.55 -11.20
CA GLU A 244 9.55 11.56 -10.41
C GLU A 244 9.62 11.19 -8.92
N ARG A 245 9.91 9.91 -8.64
CA ARG A 245 9.98 9.33 -7.29
C ARG A 245 11.20 8.45 -7.14
N THR A 246 11.59 8.18 -5.89
CA THR A 246 12.63 7.20 -5.57
C THR A 246 11.95 5.89 -5.13
N ALA A 247 12.35 4.77 -5.72
CA ALA A 247 12.00 3.45 -5.25
C ALA A 247 13.07 2.98 -4.24
N MET A 248 12.63 2.61 -3.04
CA MET A 248 13.45 2.03 -1.98
C MET A 248 13.02 0.59 -1.75
N GLU A 249 13.98 -0.33 -1.73
CA GLU A 249 13.79 -1.73 -1.38
C GLU A 249 14.45 -1.97 -0.01
N LEU A 250 13.69 -2.52 0.94
CA LEU A 250 14.15 -2.96 2.25
C LEU A 250 14.06 -4.49 2.32
N ILE A 251 15.20 -5.15 2.53
CA ILE A 251 15.28 -6.59 2.76
C ILE A 251 15.77 -6.81 4.18
N THR A 252 14.98 -7.46 5.03
CA THR A 252 15.38 -7.77 6.40
C THR A 252 14.63 -8.98 6.96
N GLY A 253 14.96 -9.44 8.16
CA GLY A 253 14.15 -10.43 8.87
C GLY A 253 12.76 -9.86 9.17
N ASP A 254 11.71 -10.64 8.94
CA ASP A 254 10.35 -10.21 9.28
C ASP A 254 10.17 -10.20 10.80
N GLN A 255 9.65 -9.09 11.32
CA GLN A 255 9.57 -8.83 12.75
C GLN A 255 8.27 -8.08 13.07
N PRO A 256 7.58 -8.42 14.19
CA PRO A 256 6.38 -7.70 14.59
C PRO A 256 6.65 -6.20 14.78
N GLY A 257 5.90 -5.35 14.08
CA GLY A 257 6.06 -3.91 14.15
C GLY A 257 7.09 -3.30 13.19
N LEU A 258 7.73 -4.10 12.33
CA LEU A 258 8.72 -3.62 11.34
C LEU A 258 8.19 -2.42 10.52
N LEU A 259 6.97 -2.54 9.97
CA LEU A 259 6.42 -1.46 9.15
C LEU A 259 6.14 -0.18 9.96
N ALA A 260 5.75 -0.31 11.23
CA ALA A 260 5.58 0.84 12.13
C ALA A 260 6.93 1.52 12.43
N GLN A 261 8.00 0.74 12.61
CA GLN A 261 9.37 1.25 12.74
C GLN A 261 9.84 1.98 11.48
N VAL A 262 9.60 1.40 10.30
CA VAL A 262 9.90 2.04 9.01
C VAL A 262 9.12 3.34 8.86
N GLY A 263 7.81 3.34 9.14
CA GLY A 263 6.96 4.52 9.08
C GLY A 263 7.42 5.63 10.03
N TYR A 264 7.81 5.27 11.26
CA TYR A 264 8.40 6.22 12.23
C TYR A 264 9.71 6.82 11.73
N THR A 265 10.56 6.02 11.10
CA THR A 265 11.85 6.48 10.52
C THR A 265 11.61 7.45 9.36
N PHE A 266 10.69 7.12 8.46
CA PHE A 266 10.30 8.01 7.36
C PHE A 266 9.80 9.36 7.89
N ALA A 267 8.94 9.35 8.90
CA ALA A 267 8.47 10.56 9.55
C ALA A 267 9.61 11.42 10.11
N ARG A 268 10.58 10.82 10.81
CA ARG A 268 11.74 11.53 11.35
C ARG A 268 12.66 12.13 10.28
N CYS A 269 12.80 11.46 9.14
CA CYS A 269 13.61 11.92 8.02
C CYS A 269 12.83 12.82 7.04
N GLY A 270 11.57 13.17 7.32
CA GLY A 270 10.74 13.99 6.43
C GLY A 270 10.38 13.31 5.11
N ILE A 271 10.41 11.97 5.07
CA ILE A 271 10.13 11.17 3.88
C ILE A 271 8.63 10.96 3.72
N ARG A 272 8.12 11.23 2.52
CA ARG A 272 6.72 11.02 2.17
C ARG A 272 6.57 9.74 1.36
N VAL A 273 5.68 8.85 1.82
CA VAL A 273 5.34 7.62 1.09
C VAL A 273 4.26 7.93 0.07
N GLN A 274 4.45 7.44 -1.15
CA GLN A 274 3.49 7.57 -2.24
C GLN A 274 2.80 6.23 -2.56
N ASN A 275 3.53 5.13 -2.33
CA ASN A 275 3.04 3.76 -2.51
C ASN A 275 3.96 2.81 -1.74
N ALA A 276 3.42 1.71 -1.21
CA ALA A 276 4.19 0.66 -0.56
C ALA A 276 3.65 -0.72 -0.94
N LYS A 277 4.56 -1.67 -1.14
CA LYS A 277 4.28 -3.09 -1.36
C LYS A 277 5.06 -3.86 -0.30
N ILE A 278 4.34 -4.57 0.56
CA ILE A 278 4.90 -5.27 1.70
C ILE A 278 4.82 -6.76 1.39
N SER A 279 5.95 -7.46 1.43
CA SER A 279 5.99 -8.88 1.03
C SER A 279 6.89 -9.68 1.94
N THR A 280 6.30 -10.62 2.66
CA THR A 280 7.04 -11.62 3.43
C THR A 280 7.25 -12.91 2.63
N ILE A 281 8.50 -13.39 2.57
CA ILE A 281 8.87 -14.71 2.05
C ILE A 281 9.55 -15.49 3.17
N GLY A 282 8.83 -16.47 3.73
CA GLY A 282 9.31 -17.21 4.90
C GLY A 282 9.43 -16.29 6.12
N GLU A 283 10.67 -16.08 6.59
CA GLU A 283 10.98 -15.18 7.72
C GLU A 283 11.69 -13.90 7.24
N ARG A 284 11.60 -13.58 5.94
CA ARG A 284 12.26 -12.42 5.32
C ARG A 284 11.19 -11.46 4.79
N ALA A 285 11.28 -10.19 5.19
CA ALA A 285 10.54 -9.09 4.60
C ALA A 285 11.31 -8.54 3.39
N GLU A 286 10.60 -8.32 2.29
CA GLU A 286 11.07 -7.70 1.05
C GLU A 286 10.07 -6.60 0.68
N ASP A 287 10.28 -5.43 1.27
CA ASP A 287 9.35 -4.32 1.19
C ASP A 287 9.84 -3.29 0.17
N VAL A 288 8.94 -2.84 -0.70
CA VAL A 288 9.23 -1.83 -1.71
C VAL A 288 8.38 -0.59 -1.44
N PHE A 289 9.05 0.53 -1.26
CA PHE A 289 8.44 1.83 -1.03
C PHE A 289 8.76 2.78 -2.17
N PHE A 290 7.75 3.49 -2.66
CA PHE A 290 7.92 4.61 -3.57
C PHE A 290 7.78 5.89 -2.76
N ILE A 291 8.89 6.60 -2.62
CA ILE A 291 9.05 7.70 -1.67
C ILE A 291 9.53 8.97 -2.35
N THR A 292 9.25 10.09 -1.70
CA THR A 292 9.72 11.43 -2.07
C THR A 292 10.23 12.17 -0.85
N GLY A 293 11.05 13.19 -1.06
CA GLY A 293 11.40 14.14 -0.03
C GLY A 293 10.21 15.05 0.35
N PRO A 294 10.44 16.02 1.26
CA PRO A 294 9.41 16.96 1.73
C PRO A 294 8.72 17.75 0.60
N ASP A 295 9.48 18.10 -0.44
CA ASP A 295 8.99 18.88 -1.59
C ASP A 295 8.32 18.03 -2.69
N ASN A 296 7.98 16.75 -2.38
CA ASN A 296 7.49 15.75 -3.34
C ASN A 296 8.45 15.47 -4.52
N ALA A 297 9.74 15.75 -4.35
CA ALA A 297 10.78 15.44 -5.33
C ALA A 297 11.48 14.09 -5.01
N PRO A 298 12.16 13.47 -6.00
CA PRO A 298 13.06 12.34 -5.74
C PRO A 298 14.10 12.67 -4.67
N LEU A 299 14.46 11.68 -3.85
CA LEU A 299 15.48 11.84 -2.82
C LEU A 299 16.85 12.06 -3.46
N THR A 300 17.59 13.04 -2.96
CA THR A 300 19.00 13.24 -3.23
C THR A 300 19.86 12.10 -2.66
N ALA A 301 21.09 11.95 -3.15
CA ALA A 301 22.03 10.97 -2.63
C ALA A 301 22.32 11.16 -1.12
N ALA A 302 22.25 12.39 -0.61
CA ALA A 302 22.43 12.69 0.80
C ALA A 302 21.24 12.18 1.64
N GLU A 303 20.01 12.48 1.22
CA GLU A 303 18.78 12.00 1.88
C GLU A 303 18.69 10.46 1.83
N GLN A 304 19.06 9.84 0.71
CA GLN A 304 19.14 8.37 0.60
C GLN A 304 20.15 7.78 1.58
N HIS A 305 21.31 8.43 1.77
CA HIS A 305 22.32 7.97 2.71
C HIS A 305 21.86 8.12 4.16
N GLU A 306 21.26 9.26 4.52
CA GLU A 306 20.70 9.50 5.85
C GLU A 306 19.60 8.48 6.18
N LEU A 307 18.64 8.30 5.27
CA LEU A 307 17.55 7.34 5.44
C LEU A 307 18.07 5.90 5.57
N ARG A 308 19.07 5.52 4.76
CA ARG A 308 19.71 4.19 4.84
C ARG A 308 20.29 3.95 6.23
N THR A 309 21.08 4.89 6.72
CA THR A 309 21.73 4.78 8.03
C THR A 309 20.67 4.66 9.13
N ALA A 310 19.65 5.51 9.12
CA ALA A 310 18.58 5.48 10.12
C ALA A 310 17.78 4.17 10.12
N LEU A 311 17.48 3.61 8.94
CA LEU A 311 16.77 2.34 8.82
C LEU A 311 17.63 1.16 9.30
N LEU A 312 18.91 1.11 8.92
CA LEU A 312 19.81 0.05 9.35
C LEU A 312 20.06 0.10 10.86
N GLU A 313 20.21 1.28 11.45
CA GLU A 313 20.34 1.43 12.91
C GLU A 313 19.15 0.79 13.65
N ILE A 314 17.92 1.04 13.21
CA ILE A 314 16.72 0.53 13.91
C ILE A 314 16.58 -0.99 13.76
N VAL A 315 16.85 -1.49 12.57
CA VAL A 315 16.71 -2.92 12.26
C VAL A 315 17.84 -3.74 12.88
N ASP A 316 19.05 -3.17 12.99
CA ASP A 316 20.23 -3.84 13.54
C ASP A 316 20.41 -3.63 15.06
N ASP A 317 20.01 -2.49 15.66
CA ASP A 317 20.05 -2.32 17.13
C ASP A 317 19.12 -3.29 17.86
N ASP A 318 17.96 -3.59 17.27
CA ASP A 318 17.07 -4.64 17.77
C ASP A 318 17.71 -6.04 17.64
N ALA A 319 18.62 -6.25 16.69
CA ALA A 319 19.41 -7.49 16.61
C ALA A 319 20.55 -7.55 17.66
N ASP A 320 21.21 -6.42 17.95
CA ASP A 320 22.42 -6.35 18.78
C ASP A 320 22.14 -6.27 20.29
N ILE A 321 21.07 -5.57 20.70
CA ILE A 321 20.56 -5.59 22.08
C ILE A 321 20.15 -7.02 22.47
N MET A 322 19.65 -7.81 21.51
CA MET A 322 19.25 -9.19 21.72
C MET A 322 20.43 -10.16 21.81
N ALA A 323 21.51 -9.95 21.05
CA ALA A 323 22.73 -10.76 21.15
C ALA A 323 23.42 -10.62 22.52
N ARG A 324 23.36 -9.43 23.14
CA ARG A 324 23.96 -9.16 24.46
C ARG A 324 23.13 -9.69 25.63
N ALA A 325 21.82 -9.84 25.48
CA ALA A 325 20.95 -10.39 26.53
C ALA A 325 21.07 -11.93 26.67
N ASP A 326 21.58 -12.62 25.65
CA ASP A 326 21.78 -14.08 25.63
C ASP A 326 23.15 -14.54 26.18
N GLY A 327 23.98 -13.60 26.64
CA GLY A 327 25.33 -13.85 27.18
C GLY A 327 25.44 -13.90 28.72
N VAL A 328 24.31 -14.00 29.45
CA VAL A 328 24.28 -14.01 30.93
C VAL A 328 23.64 -15.27 31.50
#